data_AF-A0A1H6QFS5-F1
#
_entry.id   AF-A0A1H6QFS5-F1
#
_cell.length_a   1.000
_cell.length_b   1.000
_cell.length_c   1.000
_cell.angle_alpha   90.00
_cell.angle_beta   90.00
_cell.angle_gamma   90.00
#
_symmetry.space_group_name_H-M   'P 1'
#
loop_
_entity.id
_entity.type
_entity.pdbx_description
1 polymer ?
#
loop_
_entity_poly.entity_id
_entity_poly.type
_entity_poly.pdbx_seq_one_letter_code
_entity_poly.pdbx_strand_id
1 'polypeptide(L)' 'MATSVKFLNKPIAEVKPTAVVPDFEQLPKTADTIKCPACGLIQPAAIVETRPEPTFLHTCAKCGQVIDKDLWHSVL' A
#
# COMPACT_ATOMS: atom_id res chain seq x y z
N MET A 1 -2.01 39.87 44.89
CA MET A 1 -0.99 38.83 45.12
C MET A 1 -1.10 37.78 44.01
N ALA A 2 0.05 37.22 43.64
CA ALA A 2 0.32 36.33 42.50
C ALA A 2 -0.68 35.16 42.36
N THR A 3 -0.92 34.55 41.19
CA THR A 3 0.07 33.67 40.55
C THR A 3 -0.28 33.43 39.08
N SER A 4 0.67 33.78 38.21
CA SER A 4 0.65 33.50 36.77
C SER A 4 1.05 32.03 36.57
N VAL A 5 0.16 31.20 36.04
CA VAL A 5 0.44 29.79 35.75
C VAL A 5 1.19 29.72 34.42
N LYS A 6 2.52 29.59 34.48
CA LYS A 6 3.36 29.30 33.32
C LYS A 6 3.16 27.84 32.93
N PHE A 7 2.43 27.60 31.84
CA PHE A 7 2.39 26.30 31.19
C PHE A 7 3.75 26.03 30.55
N LEU A 8 4.54 25.17 31.19
CA LEU A 8 5.78 24.64 30.63
C LEU A 8 5.44 23.65 29.52
N ASN A 9 5.64 24.08 28.27
CA ASN A 9 5.51 23.26 27.08
C ASN A 9 6.69 22.27 27.02
N LYS A 10 6.49 21.02 27.47
CA LYS A 10 7.46 19.93 27.25
C LYS A 10 7.34 19.46 25.79
N PRO A 11 8.46 19.29 25.05
CA PRO A 11 8.39 18.74 23.71
C PRO A 11 7.90 17.29 23.80
N ILE A 12 6.81 17.03 23.09
CA ILE A 12 6.28 15.68 22.87
C ILE A 12 7.36 14.99 22.03
N ALA A 13 8.04 14.01 22.63
CA ALA A 13 9.01 13.19 21.92
C ALA A 13 8.33 12.60 20.69
N GLU A 14 8.94 12.80 19.52
CA GLU A 14 8.50 12.25 18.25
C GLU A 14 8.25 10.76 18.39
N VAL A 15 6.97 10.39 18.38
CA VAL A 15 6.55 9.01 18.24
C VAL A 15 6.88 8.63 16.80
N LYS A 16 8.09 8.11 16.58
CA LYS A 16 8.47 7.49 15.31
C LYS A 16 7.40 6.42 15.04
N PRO A 17 6.63 6.53 13.95
CA PRO A 17 5.64 5.52 13.63
C PRO A 17 6.40 4.24 13.30
N THR A 18 6.51 3.33 14.27
CA THR A 18 6.80 1.93 13.97
C THR A 18 5.53 1.40 13.32
N ALA A 19 5.42 1.61 12.02
CA ALA A 19 4.55 0.84 11.17
C ALA A 19 5.02 -0.61 11.31
N VAL A 20 4.39 -1.35 12.23
CA VAL A 20 4.38 -2.80 12.16
C VAL A 20 3.49 -3.11 10.97
N VAL A 21 4.05 -2.98 9.77
CA VAL A 21 3.49 -3.65 8.60
C VAL A 21 3.62 -5.13 8.92
N PRO A 22 2.54 -5.94 8.86
CA PRO A 22 2.73 -7.37 8.84
C PRO A 22 3.68 -7.64 7.68
N ASP A 23 4.82 -8.29 7.98
CA ASP A 23 5.82 -8.71 7.01
C ASP A 23 5.11 -9.61 6.00
N PHE A 24 4.65 -8.96 4.93
CA PHE A 24 4.08 -9.57 3.75
C PHE A 24 5.21 -9.75 2.73
N GLU A 25 6.46 -9.79 3.20
CA GLU A 25 7.66 -9.91 2.38
C GLU A 25 8.03 -11.37 2.11
N GLN A 26 7.41 -12.31 2.82
CA GLN A 26 7.69 -13.75 2.66
C GLN A 26 6.68 -14.52 1.79
N LEU A 27 5.63 -13.87 1.27
CA LEU A 27 4.80 -14.52 0.25
C LEU A 27 5.54 -14.47 -1.10
N PRO A 28 5.57 -15.56 -1.87
CA PRO A 28 6.11 -15.49 -3.21
C PRO A 28 5.26 -14.49 -4.00
N LYS A 29 5.91 -13.40 -4.41
CA LYS A 29 5.30 -12.34 -5.23
C LYS A 29 5.72 -12.63 -6.66
N THR A 30 4.78 -13.10 -7.47
CA THR A 30 4.97 -13.19 -8.91
C THR A 30 4.69 -11.83 -9.52
N ALA A 31 5.58 -11.34 -10.38
CA ALA A 31 5.40 -10.06 -11.07
C ALA A 31 4.79 -10.31 -12.45
N ASP A 32 3.71 -9.62 -12.76
CA ASP A 32 3.06 -9.64 -14.07
C ASP A 32 2.98 -8.20 -14.61
N THR A 33 2.91 -8.04 -15.93
CA THR A 33 2.73 -6.73 -16.55
C THR A 33 1.28 -6.60 -16.99
N ILE A 34 0.55 -5.68 -16.38
CA ILE A 34 -0.88 -5.49 -16.63
C ILE A 34 -1.19 -4.14 -17.24
N LYS A 35 -2.27 -4.08 -18.01
CA LYS A 35 -2.87 -2.84 -18.52
C LYS A 35 -4.08 -2.46 -17.69
N CYS A 36 -4.07 -1.25 -17.13
CA CYS A 36 -5.21 -0.71 -16.42
C CYS A 36 -6.42 -0.53 -17.36
N PRO A 37 -7.59 -1.10 -17.05
CA PRO A 37 -8.76 -0.98 -17.91
C PRO A 37 -9.35 0.44 -17.93
N ALA A 38 -9.26 1.23 -16.86
CA ALA A 38 -9.78 2.62 -16.88
C ALA A 38 -8.90 3.60 -17.65
N CYS A 39 -7.58 3.55 -17.49
CA CYS A 39 -6.69 4.58 -18.04
C CYS A 39 -5.71 4.08 -19.11
N GLY A 40 -5.70 2.77 -19.38
CA GLY A 40 -4.82 2.13 -20.36
C GLY A 40 -3.33 2.06 -19.98
N LEU A 41 -2.96 2.46 -18.76
CA LEU A 41 -1.57 2.41 -18.29
C LEU A 41 -1.08 0.97 -18.20
N ILE A 42 0.04 0.67 -18.85
CA ILE A 42 0.79 -0.57 -18.68
C ILE A 42 1.74 -0.41 -17.50
N GLN A 43 1.65 -1.31 -16.52
CA GLN A 43 2.45 -1.24 -15.30
C GLN A 43 2.74 -2.66 -14.76
N PRO A 44 3.88 -2.84 -14.06
CA PRO A 44 4.13 -4.07 -13.33
C PRO A 44 3.18 -4.13 -12.12
N ALA A 45 2.63 -5.32 -11.89
CA ALA A 45 1.78 -5.62 -10.75
C ALA A 45 2.28 -6.86 -10.03
N ALA A 46 2.26 -6.82 -8.71
CA ALA A 46 2.63 -7.95 -7.87
C ALA A 46 1.38 -8.81 -7.62
N ILE A 47 1.44 -10.07 -8.02
CA ILE A 47 0.48 -11.11 -7.66
C ILE A 47 0.99 -11.73 -6.37
N VAL A 48 0.11 -11.81 -5.38
CA VAL A 48 0.45 -12.42 -4.11
C VAL A 48 0.00 -13.86 -4.15
N GLU A 49 0.93 -14.80 -4.09
CA GLU A 49 0.60 -16.22 -4.00
C GLU A 49 0.12 -16.59 -2.59
N THR A 50 -1.13 -16.23 -2.29
CA THR A 50 -1.89 -16.74 -1.15
C THR A 50 -2.42 -18.16 -1.45
N ARG A 51 -2.66 -18.96 -0.41
CA ARG A 51 -3.33 -20.28 -0.55
C ARG A 51 -4.76 -20.19 -0.02
N PRO A 52 -5.74 -20.87 -0.63
CA PRO A 52 -5.62 -21.82 -1.75
C PRO A 52 -5.51 -21.17 -3.15
N GLU A 53 -5.88 -19.89 -3.29
CA GLU A 53 -5.80 -19.16 -4.56
C GLU A 53 -4.93 -17.89 -4.42
N PRO A 54 -4.16 -17.53 -5.46
CA PRO A 54 -3.40 -16.28 -5.47
C PRO A 54 -4.34 -15.06 -5.46
N THR A 55 -3.92 -14.04 -4.74
CA THR A 55 -4.60 -12.75 -4.65
C THR A 55 -4.06 -11.83 -5.74
N PHE A 56 -4.94 -11.48 -6.67
CA PHE A 56 -4.70 -10.47 -7.70
C PHE A 56 -5.30 -9.17 -7.20
N LEU A 57 -4.46 -8.28 -6.64
CA LEU A 57 -4.88 -6.96 -6.19
C LEU A 57 -3.77 -5.97 -6.48
N HIS A 58 -4.03 -5.05 -7.41
CA HIS A 58 -3.07 -4.02 -7.79
C HIS A 58 -3.74 -2.66 -7.88
N THR A 59 -3.09 -1.62 -7.39
CA THR A 59 -3.60 -0.25 -7.52
C THR A 59 -2.88 0.45 -8.65
N CYS A 60 -3.62 1.00 -9.62
CA CYS A 60 -3.02 1.68 -10.75
C CYS A 60 -2.27 2.94 -10.32
N ALA A 61 -1.00 3.03 -10.67
CA ALA A 61 -0.14 4.16 -10.31
C ALA A 61 -0.58 5.50 -10.93
N LYS A 62 -1.33 5.49 -12.04
CA LYS A 62 -1.78 6.70 -12.74
C LYS A 62 -3.14 7.21 -12.28
N CYS A 63 -4.12 6.31 -12.13
CA CYS A 63 -5.51 6.71 -11.84
C CYS A 63 -6.01 6.27 -10.45
N GLY A 64 -5.23 5.49 -9.71
CA GLY A 64 -5.62 4.96 -8.41
C GLY A 64 -6.72 3.89 -8.46
N GLN A 65 -7.13 3.45 -9.66
CA GLN A 65 -8.11 2.37 -9.79
C GLN A 65 -7.53 1.07 -9.23
N VAL A 66 -8.28 0.40 -8.36
CA VAL A 66 -7.99 -0.96 -7.92
C VAL A 66 -8.32 -1.93 -9.06
N ILE A 67 -7.37 -2.80 -9.36
CA ILE A 67 -7.42 -3.85 -10.38
C ILE A 67 -7.35 -5.17 -9.62
N ASP A 68 -8.47 -5.86 -9.56
CA ASP A 68 -8.58 -7.20 -9.00
C ASP A 68 -8.46 -8.28 -10.10
N LYS A 69 -8.68 -9.54 -9.73
CA LYS A 69 -8.60 -10.71 -10.62
C LYS A 69 -9.46 -10.57 -11.89
N ASP A 70 -10.68 -10.04 -11.78
CA ASP A 70 -11.61 -9.92 -12.91
C ASP A 70 -11.21 -8.80 -13.89
N LEU A 71 -10.46 -7.82 -13.40
CA LEU A 71 -9.94 -6.70 -14.18
C LEU A 71 -8.48 -6.88 -14.61
N TRP A 72 -7.89 -8.04 -14.30
CA TRP A 72 -6.47 -8.32 -14.53
C TRP A 72 -6.20 -8.61 -16.00
N HIS A 73 -5.77 -7.57 -16.74
CA HIS A 73 -5.43 -7.69 -18.16
C HIS A 73 -3.92 -7.74 -18.36
N SER A 74 -3.34 -8.96 -18.29
CA SER A 74 -1.92 -9.19 -18.57
C SER A 74 -1.59 -8.96 -20.04
N VAL A 75 -0.44 -8.33 -20.31
CA VAL A 75 -0.01 -7.88 -21.65
C VAL A 75 1.38 -8.40 -22.04
N LEU A 76 1.69 -9.66 -21.69
CA LEU A 76 2.94 -10.40 -22.00
C LEU A 76 3.62 -10.03 -23.32
#